data_AF-A0A246GHH4-F1
#
_entry.id   AF-A0A246GHH4-F1
#
_cell.length_a   1.000
_cell.length_b   1.000
_cell.length_c   1.000
_cell.angle_alpha   90.00
_cell.angle_beta   90.00
_cell.angle_gamma   90.00
#
_symmetry.space_group_name_H-M   'P 1'
#
loop_
_entity.id
_entity.type
_entity.pdbx_description
1 polymer ?
#
loop_
_entity_poly.entity_id
_entity_poly.type
_entity_poly.pdbx_seq_one_letter_code
_entity_poly.pdbx_strand_id
1 'polypeptide(L)'
;GDFAKSTVGTITFGAISGGVGAELSGGNFWQGVVIGGMVAGLNHTLHKGLDPKPKTKYKYFFKELRNKYNFAKTINGDLDSVNQYYYGDSKAVNLGVDVKNALLKSGDYTRIVNRLVTGVANKLTFKASVDLTFDGAFFVGRTTLFYDTKCNSAQCTTYFKAFEGDGFWDPLDIGLEIPLTLPSPPSIPGRGFNTPVFISPKPYNFLPYEFSITYKNPGY
;
A
#
# COMPACT_ATOMS: atom_id res chain seq x y z
N GLY A 1 22.81 -7.40 -1.81
CA GLY A 1 22.52 -6.08 -1.21
C GLY A 1 22.09 -6.26 0.25
N ASP A 2 22.43 -5.32 1.12
CA ASP A 2 22.27 -5.44 2.58
C ASP A 2 20.80 -5.46 3.06
N PHE A 3 19.87 -4.94 2.26
CA PHE A 3 18.43 -4.95 2.56
C PHE A 3 17.86 -6.38 2.64
N ALA A 4 18.14 -7.22 1.66
CA ALA A 4 17.68 -8.62 1.61
C ALA A 4 18.27 -9.51 2.72
N LYS A 5 19.40 -9.09 3.32
CA LYS A 5 20.02 -9.77 4.47
C LYS A 5 19.44 -9.33 5.83
N SER A 6 18.60 -8.29 5.84
CA SER A 6 18.00 -7.75 7.06
C SER A 6 16.70 -8.47 7.41
N THR A 7 16.36 -8.50 8.71
CA THR A 7 15.10 -9.07 9.22
C THR A 7 13.87 -8.37 8.64
N VAL A 8 13.92 -7.05 8.54
CA VAL A 8 12.85 -6.24 7.94
C VAL A 8 12.73 -6.57 6.45
N GLY A 9 13.85 -6.59 5.71
CA GLY A 9 13.83 -6.90 4.28
C GLY A 9 13.32 -8.31 3.95
N THR A 10 13.61 -9.30 4.80
CA THR A 10 13.10 -10.67 4.62
C THR A 10 11.57 -10.75 4.80
N ILE A 11 11.05 -10.10 5.85
CA ILE A 11 9.60 -10.06 6.13
C ILE A 11 8.88 -9.26 5.05
N THR A 12 9.39 -8.09 4.67
CA THR A 12 8.78 -7.24 3.65
C THR A 12 8.79 -7.89 2.27
N PHE A 13 9.86 -8.62 1.91
CA PHE A 13 9.89 -9.40 0.66
C PHE A 13 8.85 -10.53 0.65
N GLY A 14 8.73 -11.26 1.76
CA GLY A 14 7.70 -12.28 1.92
C GLY A 14 6.29 -11.72 1.81
N ALA A 15 6.05 -10.56 2.40
CA ALA A 15 4.78 -9.85 2.27
C ALA A 15 4.47 -9.46 0.81
N ILE A 16 5.37 -8.74 0.12
CA ILE A 16 5.14 -8.33 -1.27
C ILE A 16 4.92 -9.53 -2.20
N SER A 17 5.75 -10.58 -2.07
CA SER A 17 5.61 -11.80 -2.88
C SER A 17 4.30 -12.55 -2.60
N GLY A 18 3.86 -12.58 -1.34
CA GLY A 18 2.53 -13.09 -0.97
C GLY A 18 1.41 -12.29 -1.62
N GLY A 19 1.51 -10.95 -1.61
CA GLY A 19 0.52 -10.06 -2.21
C GLY A 19 0.36 -10.26 -3.71
N VAL A 20 1.47 -10.23 -4.43
CA VAL A 20 1.50 -10.51 -5.88
C VAL A 20 0.98 -11.92 -6.17
N GLY A 21 1.37 -12.92 -5.38
CA GLY A 21 0.90 -14.30 -5.55
C GLY A 21 -0.61 -14.47 -5.32
N ALA A 22 -1.17 -13.80 -4.31
CA ALA A 22 -2.61 -13.81 -4.07
C ALA A 22 -3.38 -13.21 -5.25
N GLU A 23 -2.95 -12.06 -5.75
CA GLU A 23 -3.59 -11.42 -6.90
C GLU A 23 -3.54 -12.27 -8.17
N LEU A 24 -2.38 -12.88 -8.46
CA LEU A 24 -2.23 -13.78 -9.60
C LEU A 24 -3.06 -15.07 -9.47
N SER A 25 -3.44 -15.46 -8.26
CA SER A 25 -4.33 -16.61 -7.99
C SER A 25 -5.80 -16.22 -7.81
N GLY A 26 -6.15 -14.94 -8.05
CA GLY A 26 -7.53 -14.43 -8.00
C GLY A 26 -7.98 -13.92 -6.62
N GLY A 27 -7.07 -13.84 -5.65
CA GLY A 27 -7.26 -13.22 -4.34
C GLY A 27 -6.91 -11.73 -4.31
N ASN A 28 -6.96 -11.12 -3.12
CA ASN A 28 -6.63 -9.70 -2.94
C ASN A 28 -5.15 -9.51 -2.56
N PHE A 29 -4.48 -8.50 -3.15
CA PHE A 29 -3.09 -8.15 -2.85
C PHE A 29 -2.81 -8.05 -1.35
N TRP A 30 -3.63 -7.32 -0.61
CA TRP A 30 -3.42 -7.09 0.81
C TRP A 30 -3.62 -8.35 1.67
N GLN A 31 -4.54 -9.25 1.29
CA GLN A 31 -4.63 -10.58 1.93
C GLN A 31 -3.32 -11.35 1.79
N GLY A 32 -2.76 -11.36 0.58
CA GLY A 32 -1.47 -11.99 0.31
C GLY A 32 -0.31 -11.34 1.06
N VAL A 33 -0.30 -10.00 1.18
CA VAL A 33 0.70 -9.25 1.96
C VAL A 33 0.73 -9.70 3.41
N VAL A 34 -0.44 -9.89 4.02
CA VAL A 34 -0.53 -10.34 5.41
C VAL A 34 -0.06 -11.79 5.55
N ILE A 35 -0.57 -12.70 4.72
CA ILE A 35 -0.21 -14.13 4.75
C ILE A 35 1.30 -14.31 4.50
N GLY A 36 1.83 -13.66 3.46
CA GLY A 36 3.24 -13.71 3.10
C GLY A 36 4.16 -13.13 4.18
N GLY A 37 3.74 -12.03 4.82
CA GLY A 37 4.45 -11.43 5.95
C GLY A 37 4.51 -12.34 7.16
N MET A 38 3.40 -13.00 7.50
CA MET A 38 3.33 -13.98 8.61
C MET A 38 4.24 -15.19 8.35
N VAL A 39 4.14 -15.80 7.16
CA VAL A 39 4.97 -16.97 6.80
C VAL A 39 6.46 -16.61 6.81
N ALA A 40 6.86 -15.46 6.26
CA ALA A 40 8.24 -15.01 6.28
C ALA A 40 8.75 -14.69 7.69
N GLY A 41 7.91 -14.08 8.55
CA GLY A 41 8.24 -13.84 9.95
C GLY A 41 8.46 -15.14 10.75
N LEU A 42 7.59 -16.13 10.54
CA LEU A 42 7.71 -17.46 11.16
C LEU A 42 8.98 -18.19 10.68
N ASN A 43 9.20 -18.25 9.36
CA ASN A 43 10.40 -18.85 8.76
C ASN A 43 11.68 -18.20 9.31
N HIS A 44 11.72 -16.87 9.39
CA HIS A 44 12.88 -16.15 9.92
C HIS A 44 13.13 -16.42 11.41
N THR A 45 12.07 -16.50 12.21
CA THR A 45 12.17 -16.79 13.64
C THR A 45 12.71 -18.20 13.89
N LEU A 46 12.22 -19.18 13.14
CA LEU A 46 12.70 -20.56 13.19
C LEU A 46 14.17 -20.68 12.79
N HIS A 47 14.59 -20.00 11.72
CA HIS A 47 16.00 -20.00 11.31
C HIS A 47 16.94 -19.27 12.28
N LYS A 48 16.48 -18.22 12.98
CA LYS A 48 17.26 -17.54 14.04
C LYS A 48 17.31 -18.29 15.37
N GLY A 49 16.34 -19.15 15.66
CA GLY A 49 16.31 -19.99 16.86
C GLY A 49 17.45 -21.03 16.90
N LEU A 50 18.08 -21.30 15.75
CA LEU A 50 19.16 -22.27 15.59
C LEU A 50 20.57 -21.64 15.59
N ASP A 51 20.70 -20.30 15.59
CA ASP A 51 21.99 -19.59 15.56
C ASP A 51 22.15 -18.59 16.72
N PRO A 52 23.08 -18.80 17.67
CA PRO A 52 23.25 -17.89 18.81
C PRO A 52 24.32 -16.83 18.49
N LYS A 53 23.97 -15.53 18.35
CA LYS A 53 24.87 -14.35 18.54
C LYS A 53 24.14 -12.98 18.49
N PRO A 54 24.72 -11.87 19.01
CA PRO A 54 24.19 -11.14 20.17
C PRO A 54 23.36 -9.87 19.89
N LYS A 55 22.63 -9.47 20.94
CA LYS A 55 21.54 -8.49 21.01
C LYS A 55 22.02 -7.12 21.52
N THR A 56 22.49 -6.21 20.68
CA THR A 56 22.70 -4.82 21.16
C THR A 56 22.58 -3.71 20.11
N LYS A 57 22.65 -4.01 18.80
CA LYS A 57 22.66 -2.97 17.75
C LYS A 57 21.28 -2.48 17.28
N TYR A 58 20.21 -3.16 17.68
CA TYR A 58 18.86 -2.93 17.10
C TYR A 58 18.19 -1.64 17.60
N LYS A 59 18.42 -1.21 18.85
CA LYS A 59 17.74 -0.04 19.45
C LYS A 59 18.12 1.30 18.81
N TYR A 60 19.36 1.45 18.35
CA TYR A 60 19.84 2.69 17.73
C TYR A 60 19.57 2.72 16.21
N PHE A 61 19.54 1.56 15.56
CA PHE A 61 19.28 1.44 14.12
C PHE A 61 17.87 1.89 13.71
N PHE A 62 16.84 1.55 14.49
CA PHE A 62 15.46 2.03 14.23
C PHE A 62 15.29 3.54 14.42
N LYS A 63 16.11 4.18 15.28
CA LYS A 63 16.14 5.64 15.43
C LYS A 63 16.85 6.30 14.24
N GLU A 64 17.88 5.66 13.71
CA GLU A 64 18.66 6.12 12.56
C GLU A 64 17.90 5.96 11.23
N LEU A 65 17.20 4.84 11.01
CA LEU A 65 16.31 4.65 9.86
C LEU A 65 15.13 5.64 9.86
N ARG A 66 14.53 5.88 11.03
CA ARG A 66 13.44 6.86 11.20
C ARG A 66 13.87 8.30 10.87
N ASN A 67 15.13 8.65 11.12
CA ASN A 67 15.68 9.97 10.84
C ASN A 67 16.29 10.08 9.43
N LYS A 68 16.79 8.98 8.85
CA LYS A 68 17.37 8.95 7.50
C LYS A 68 16.29 8.88 6.41
N TYR A 69 15.18 8.20 6.70
CA TYR A 69 13.97 8.17 5.89
C TYR A 69 12.89 8.90 6.70
N ASN A 70 12.71 10.20 6.48
CA ASN A 70 11.54 10.94 6.97
C ASN A 70 10.30 10.05 6.78
N PHE A 71 9.79 9.47 7.87
CA PHE A 71 8.81 8.40 7.83
C PHE A 71 7.63 8.86 6.95
N ALA A 72 7.44 8.15 5.86
CA ALA A 72 6.95 8.66 4.59
C ALA A 72 5.66 9.48 4.71
N LYS A 73 5.76 10.81 4.47
CA LYS A 73 4.58 11.60 4.10
C LYS A 73 4.02 11.14 2.73
N THR A 74 4.82 10.39 1.95
CA THR A 74 4.54 10.04 0.55
C THR A 74 4.98 8.60 0.22
N ILE A 75 4.08 7.77 -0.32
CA ILE A 75 4.33 6.37 -0.73
C ILE A 75 4.48 6.29 -2.26
N ASN A 76 5.57 5.72 -2.79
CA ASN A 76 5.79 5.59 -4.25
C ASN A 76 5.66 4.16 -4.78
N GLY A 77 5.52 3.15 -3.92
CA GLY A 77 5.41 1.76 -4.38
C GLY A 77 5.07 0.77 -3.27
N ASP A 78 4.97 -0.50 -3.65
CA ASP A 78 4.52 -1.58 -2.77
C ASP A 78 5.39 -1.69 -1.51
N LEU A 79 6.71 -1.52 -1.63
CA LEU A 79 7.63 -1.56 -0.50
C LEU A 79 7.36 -0.47 0.54
N ASP A 80 7.12 0.76 0.08
CA ASP A 80 6.80 1.89 0.95
C ASP A 80 5.45 1.66 1.65
N SER A 81 4.47 1.11 0.93
CA SER A 81 3.14 0.81 1.44
C SER A 81 3.14 -0.25 2.55
N VAL A 82 3.95 -1.30 2.38
CA VAL A 82 4.11 -2.36 3.38
C VAL A 82 4.87 -1.86 4.61
N ASN A 83 5.86 -0.98 4.43
CA ASN A 83 6.55 -0.36 5.56
C ASN A 83 5.63 0.60 6.33
N GLN A 84 4.81 1.40 5.62
CA GLN A 84 3.79 2.23 6.25
C GLN A 84 2.79 1.37 7.04
N TYR A 85 2.37 0.26 6.46
CA TYR A 85 1.47 -0.70 7.09
C TYR A 85 2.01 -1.23 8.43
N TYR A 86 3.28 -1.65 8.48
CA TYR A 86 3.88 -2.18 9.72
C TYR A 86 4.32 -1.10 10.71
N TYR A 87 4.64 0.11 10.27
CA TYR A 87 5.37 1.06 11.12
C TYR A 87 4.74 2.46 11.19
N GLY A 88 3.63 2.72 10.51
CA GLY A 88 3.14 4.06 10.20
C GLY A 88 1.98 4.60 11.00
N ASP A 89 1.68 3.99 12.14
CA ASP A 89 0.75 4.52 13.15
C ASP A 89 -0.64 4.90 12.60
N SER A 90 -1.14 4.22 11.55
CA SER A 90 -2.43 4.50 10.88
C SER A 90 -2.58 5.90 10.27
N LYS A 91 -1.49 6.66 10.10
CA LYS A 91 -1.60 8.02 9.56
C LYS A 91 -1.93 7.99 8.06
N ALA A 92 -2.82 8.89 7.64
CA ALA A 92 -3.11 9.09 6.23
C ALA A 92 -1.84 9.54 5.48
N VAL A 93 -1.68 9.06 4.25
CA VAL A 93 -0.45 9.19 3.48
C VAL A 93 -0.70 9.80 2.11
N ASN A 94 0.26 10.59 1.61
CA ASN A 94 0.22 11.06 0.24
C ASN A 94 0.70 9.95 -0.71
N LEU A 95 0.12 9.87 -1.90
CA LEU A 95 0.65 9.02 -2.95
C LEU A 95 1.68 9.80 -3.75
N GLY A 96 2.79 9.16 -4.05
CA GLY A 96 3.91 9.80 -4.70
C GLY A 96 3.76 9.90 -6.22
N VAL A 97 4.78 10.47 -6.85
CA VAL A 97 4.73 10.84 -8.27
C VAL A 97 4.57 9.62 -9.17
N ASP A 98 5.16 8.48 -8.80
CA ASP A 98 5.13 7.27 -9.61
C ASP A 98 3.71 6.69 -9.66
N VAL A 99 3.01 6.67 -8.52
CA VAL A 99 1.62 6.22 -8.42
C VAL A 99 0.67 7.17 -9.15
N LYS A 100 0.90 8.49 -9.04
CA LYS A 100 0.14 9.49 -9.81
C LYS A 100 0.37 9.32 -11.32
N ASN A 101 1.60 9.03 -11.73
CA ASN A 101 1.92 8.75 -13.12
C ASN A 101 1.30 7.45 -13.62
N ALA A 102 1.24 6.41 -12.79
CA ALA A 102 0.52 5.17 -13.08
C ALA A 102 -0.95 5.46 -13.40
N LEU A 103 -1.62 6.24 -12.55
CA LEU A 103 -2.99 6.71 -12.81
C LEU A 103 -3.12 7.44 -14.15
N LEU A 104 -2.26 8.43 -14.40
CA LEU A 104 -2.32 9.25 -15.61
C LEU A 104 -1.96 8.49 -16.90
N LYS A 105 -1.32 7.32 -16.78
CA LYS A 105 -0.96 6.45 -17.92
C LYS A 105 -1.87 5.23 -18.03
N SER A 106 -2.70 4.95 -17.03
CA SER A 106 -3.58 3.79 -17.01
C SER A 106 -4.51 3.79 -18.23
N GLY A 107 -4.83 2.58 -18.70
CA GLY A 107 -5.73 2.39 -19.84
C GLY A 107 -7.13 2.95 -19.59
N ASP A 108 -7.62 2.84 -18.36
CA ASP A 108 -8.95 3.34 -17.97
C ASP A 108 -9.00 4.87 -17.94
N TYR A 109 -8.00 5.53 -17.33
CA TYR A 109 -7.91 7.00 -17.35
C TYR A 109 -7.84 7.52 -18.78
N THR A 110 -6.96 6.93 -19.60
CA THR A 110 -6.78 7.34 -21.00
C THR A 110 -8.08 7.20 -21.79
N ARG A 111 -8.83 6.11 -21.56
CA ARG A 111 -10.14 5.89 -22.18
C ARG A 111 -11.15 6.96 -21.76
N ILE A 112 -11.22 7.30 -20.47
CA ILE A 112 -12.13 8.34 -19.95
C ILE A 112 -11.81 9.70 -20.59
N VAL A 113 -10.54 10.11 -20.56
CA VAL A 113 -10.10 11.38 -21.12
C VAL A 113 -10.35 11.44 -22.62
N ASN A 114 -10.02 10.39 -23.37
CA ASN A 114 -10.27 10.36 -24.81
C ASN A 114 -11.76 10.56 -25.14
N ARG A 115 -12.67 9.92 -24.39
CA ARG A 115 -14.11 10.08 -24.60
C ARG A 115 -14.59 11.50 -24.28
N LEU A 116 -14.08 12.08 -23.20
CA LEU A 116 -14.37 13.47 -22.83
C LEU A 116 -13.91 14.42 -23.94
N VAL A 117 -12.64 14.34 -24.34
CA VAL A 117 -12.03 15.23 -25.34
C VAL A 117 -12.66 15.09 -26.73
N THR A 118 -13.11 13.90 -27.10
CA THR A 118 -13.70 13.64 -28.44
C THR A 118 -15.20 13.87 -28.53
N GLY A 119 -15.87 14.29 -27.44
CA GLY A 119 -17.31 14.58 -27.47
C GLY A 119 -18.22 13.35 -27.35
N VAL A 120 -17.67 12.17 -27.06
CA VAL A 120 -18.44 10.90 -27.01
C VAL A 120 -18.66 10.40 -25.57
N ALA A 121 -18.33 11.20 -24.55
CA ALA A 121 -18.58 10.81 -23.18
C ALA A 121 -20.08 10.75 -22.88
N ASN A 122 -20.53 9.65 -22.26
CA ASN A 122 -21.94 9.48 -21.91
C ASN A 122 -22.34 10.32 -20.68
N LYS A 123 -21.36 10.72 -19.87
CA LYS A 123 -21.53 11.48 -18.63
C LYS A 123 -20.38 12.47 -18.50
N LEU A 124 -20.70 13.70 -18.13
CA LEU A 124 -19.73 14.77 -17.85
C LEU A 124 -19.32 14.81 -16.37
N THR A 125 -20.13 14.20 -15.51
CA THR A 125 -19.86 14.03 -14.07
C THR A 125 -20.08 12.57 -13.69
N PHE A 126 -19.05 11.88 -13.18
CA PHE A 126 -19.15 10.45 -12.84
C PHE A 126 -18.05 9.99 -11.88
N LYS A 127 -18.27 8.84 -11.22
CA LYS A 127 -17.27 8.10 -10.45
C LYS A 127 -16.89 6.85 -11.24
N ALA A 128 -15.71 6.86 -11.86
CA ALA A 128 -15.18 5.72 -12.58
C ALA A 128 -14.29 4.85 -11.67
N SER A 129 -14.23 3.55 -11.96
CA SER A 129 -13.20 2.67 -11.40
C SER A 129 -11.99 2.68 -12.34
N VAL A 130 -10.79 2.76 -11.77
CA VAL A 130 -9.51 2.67 -12.49
C VAL A 130 -8.69 1.57 -11.85
N ASP A 131 -8.23 0.61 -12.65
CA ASP A 131 -7.39 -0.49 -12.19
C ASP A 131 -5.90 -0.14 -12.35
N LEU A 132 -5.16 -0.01 -11.25
CA LEU A 132 -3.72 0.31 -11.24
C LEU A 132 -2.85 -0.90 -10.88
N THR A 133 -3.47 -2.07 -10.72
CA THR A 133 -2.81 -3.31 -10.29
C THR A 133 -1.55 -3.59 -11.09
N PHE A 134 -1.66 -3.58 -12.42
CA PHE A 134 -0.56 -3.90 -13.32
C PHE A 134 0.22 -2.67 -13.80
N ASP A 135 -0.10 -1.48 -13.28
CA ASP A 135 0.55 -0.21 -13.63
C ASP A 135 1.64 0.21 -12.61
N GLY A 136 2.08 -0.74 -11.77
CA GLY A 136 3.13 -0.51 -10.76
C GLY A 136 2.59 0.02 -9.43
N ALA A 137 1.28 -0.07 -9.20
CA ALA A 137 0.64 0.28 -7.93
C ALA A 137 -0.29 -0.84 -7.46
N PHE A 138 0.24 -2.06 -7.35
CA PHE A 138 -0.46 -3.24 -6.82
C PHE A 138 -1.12 -2.95 -5.46
N PHE A 139 -0.42 -2.22 -4.58
CA PHE A 139 -0.94 -1.82 -3.28
C PHE A 139 -2.16 -0.88 -3.32
N VAL A 140 -2.40 -0.19 -4.43
CA VAL A 140 -3.63 0.59 -4.65
C VAL A 140 -4.68 -0.30 -5.32
N GLY A 141 -4.29 -1.10 -6.30
CA GLY A 141 -5.20 -1.96 -7.05
C GLY A 141 -6.27 -1.13 -7.77
N ARG A 142 -7.55 -1.46 -7.57
CA ARG A 142 -8.67 -0.70 -8.12
C ARG A 142 -9.05 0.47 -7.23
N THR A 143 -8.96 1.67 -7.79
CA THR A 143 -9.34 2.91 -7.11
C THR A 143 -10.52 3.61 -7.78
N THR A 144 -11.10 4.57 -7.07
CA THR A 144 -12.16 5.45 -7.61
C THR A 144 -11.56 6.75 -8.14
N LEU A 145 -11.94 7.11 -9.35
CA LEU A 145 -11.67 8.41 -9.98
C LEU A 145 -12.99 9.15 -10.18
N PHE A 146 -13.22 10.19 -9.38
CA PHE A 146 -14.30 11.15 -9.63
C PHE A 146 -13.87 12.17 -10.67
N TYR A 147 -14.77 12.54 -11.58
CA TYR A 147 -14.58 13.66 -12.47
C TYR A 147 -15.84 14.51 -12.64
N ASP A 148 -15.64 15.80 -12.87
CA ASP A 148 -16.67 16.79 -13.17
C ASP A 148 -16.20 17.73 -14.29
N THR A 149 -16.96 17.81 -15.38
CA THR A 149 -16.60 18.59 -16.57
C THR A 149 -17.49 19.81 -16.72
N LYS A 150 -16.87 20.98 -16.87
CA LYS A 150 -17.54 22.25 -17.11
C LYS A 150 -17.12 22.81 -18.45
N CYS A 151 -18.08 23.13 -19.29
CA CYS A 151 -17.85 23.63 -20.65
C CYS A 151 -18.38 25.06 -20.81
N ASN A 152 -17.66 25.84 -21.61
CA ASN A 152 -18.14 27.08 -22.22
C ASN A 152 -18.13 26.94 -23.75
N SER A 153 -18.43 28.02 -24.49
CA SER A 153 -18.52 27.99 -25.95
C SER A 153 -17.20 27.63 -26.68
N ALA A 154 -16.05 27.72 -26.02
CA ALA A 154 -14.74 27.47 -26.62
C ALA A 154 -14.02 26.26 -26.02
N GLN A 155 -14.17 26.01 -24.72
CA GLN A 155 -13.32 25.12 -23.95
C GLN A 155 -14.12 24.35 -22.89
N CYS A 156 -13.65 23.16 -22.56
CA CYS A 156 -14.10 22.38 -21.42
C CYS A 156 -12.94 22.17 -20.44
N THR A 157 -13.21 22.28 -19.14
CA THR A 157 -12.29 21.91 -18.07
C THR A 157 -12.89 20.75 -17.29
N THR A 158 -12.14 19.66 -17.19
CA THR A 158 -12.51 18.51 -16.36
C THR A 158 -11.66 18.51 -15.10
N TYR A 159 -12.33 18.52 -13.95
CA TYR A 159 -11.72 18.40 -12.62
C TYR A 159 -11.77 16.94 -12.19
N PHE A 160 -10.64 16.42 -11.76
CA PHE A 160 -10.49 15.04 -11.29
C PHE A 160 -10.16 15.01 -9.81
N LYS A 161 -10.68 14.00 -9.13
CA LYS A 161 -10.36 13.66 -7.75
C LYS A 161 -10.18 12.15 -7.63
N ALA A 162 -8.94 11.73 -7.39
CA ALA A 162 -8.55 10.33 -7.28
C ALA A 162 -8.24 9.96 -5.82
N PHE A 163 -8.33 8.66 -5.51
CA PHE A 163 -7.98 8.06 -4.22
C PHE A 163 -8.80 8.58 -3.02
N GLU A 164 -9.89 9.29 -3.26
CA GLU A 164 -10.77 9.76 -2.19
C GLU A 164 -11.49 8.58 -1.54
N GLY A 165 -11.34 8.44 -0.23
CA GLY A 165 -11.92 7.33 0.53
C GLY A 165 -11.25 5.99 0.27
N ASP A 166 -10.10 5.98 -0.40
CA ASP A 166 -9.31 4.79 -0.68
C ASP A 166 -8.15 4.68 0.31
N GLY A 167 -7.54 3.51 0.40
CA GLY A 167 -6.48 3.22 1.36
C GLY A 167 -6.26 1.74 1.58
N PHE A 168 -5.39 1.45 2.53
CA PHE A 168 -5.29 0.12 3.08
C PHE A 168 -6.37 -0.08 4.14
N TRP A 169 -7.30 -0.98 3.83
CA TRP A 169 -8.31 -1.49 4.75
C TRP A 169 -7.88 -2.87 5.23
N ASP A 170 -8.08 -3.17 6.51
CA ASP A 170 -7.66 -4.46 7.06
C ASP A 170 -8.31 -5.62 6.28
N PRO A 171 -7.54 -6.41 5.51
CA PRO A 171 -8.06 -7.48 4.67
C PRO A 171 -8.48 -8.70 5.49
N LEU A 172 -8.16 -8.69 6.79
CA LEU A 172 -8.43 -9.73 7.77
C LEU A 172 -9.22 -9.11 8.93
N ASP A 173 -10.38 -8.49 8.69
CA ASP A 173 -11.36 -8.15 9.74
C ASP A 173 -11.98 -9.42 10.38
N ILE A 174 -11.12 -10.30 10.88
CA ILE A 174 -11.41 -11.58 11.52
C ILE A 174 -11.35 -11.44 13.05
N GLY A 175 -11.27 -10.21 13.59
CA GLY A 175 -11.14 -9.98 15.03
C GLY A 175 -9.94 -10.69 15.66
N LEU A 176 -8.97 -11.12 14.85
CA LEU A 176 -7.75 -11.79 15.28
C LEU A 176 -6.75 -10.71 15.73
N GLU A 177 -7.05 -10.06 16.85
CA GLU A 177 -5.98 -9.90 17.84
C GLU A 177 -5.53 -11.32 18.14
N ILE A 178 -4.51 -11.86 17.44
CA ILE A 178 -4.11 -13.25 17.65
C ILE A 178 -3.69 -13.37 19.12
N PRO A 179 -4.51 -13.98 20.01
CA PRO A 179 -4.05 -14.29 21.34
C PRO A 179 -3.27 -15.56 21.08
N LEU A 180 -2.00 -15.44 20.71
CA LEU A 180 -1.09 -16.57 20.74
C LEU A 180 -0.90 -16.94 22.21
N THR A 181 -1.91 -17.56 22.83
CA THR A 181 -1.71 -18.56 23.86
C THR A 181 -1.16 -19.81 23.16
N LEU A 182 0.05 -19.67 22.59
CA LEU A 182 0.91 -20.82 22.38
C LEU A 182 1.05 -21.49 23.75
N PRO A 183 0.85 -22.81 23.89
CA PRO A 183 1.16 -23.48 25.14
C PRO A 183 2.59 -23.09 25.52
N SER A 184 2.73 -22.51 26.71
CA SER A 184 4.02 -22.06 27.21
C SER A 184 5.00 -23.23 27.13
N PRO A 185 6.12 -23.10 26.40
CA PRO A 185 7.21 -24.05 26.57
C PRO A 185 7.69 -23.93 28.03
N PRO A 186 8.18 -25.03 28.63
CA PRO A 186 8.59 -25.03 30.02
C PRO A 186 9.52 -23.86 30.30
N SER A 187 9.15 -23.09 31.31
CA SER A 187 9.81 -21.85 31.72
C SER A 187 11.26 -22.12 32.13
N ILE A 188 12.21 -21.65 31.31
CA ILE A 188 13.61 -21.57 31.73
C ILE A 188 13.76 -20.32 32.62
N PRO A 189 14.11 -20.45 33.92
CA PRO A 189 14.17 -19.31 34.84
C PRO A 189 15.22 -18.28 34.39
N GLY A 190 14.86 -17.00 34.46
CA GLY A 190 15.81 -15.88 34.36
C GLY A 190 15.89 -15.15 33.01
N ARG A 191 15.02 -15.43 32.03
CA ARG A 191 14.91 -14.62 30.81
C ARG A 191 13.48 -14.17 30.57
N GLY A 192 13.20 -12.91 30.87
CA GLY A 192 12.01 -12.22 30.38
C GLY A 192 11.92 -12.37 28.86
N PHE A 193 10.75 -12.80 28.41
CA PHE A 193 10.43 -12.98 27.01
C PHE A 193 10.39 -11.60 26.34
N ASN A 194 11.35 -11.28 25.46
CA ASN A 194 11.13 -10.20 24.50
C ASN A 194 10.19 -10.76 23.44
N THR A 195 8.89 -10.67 23.71
CA THR A 195 7.81 -10.99 22.76
C THR A 195 8.11 -10.37 21.41
N PRO A 196 8.01 -11.12 20.30
CA PRO A 196 7.89 -10.48 19.00
C PRO A 196 6.63 -9.61 19.07
N VAL A 197 6.78 -8.30 18.89
CA VAL A 197 5.64 -7.42 18.68
C VAL A 197 5.04 -7.87 17.36
N PHE A 198 3.99 -8.69 17.41
CA PHE A 198 3.08 -8.87 16.29
C PHE A 198 2.40 -7.52 16.12
N ILE A 199 2.93 -6.73 15.19
CA ILE A 199 2.38 -5.42 14.88
C ILE A 199 1.01 -5.69 14.26
N SER A 200 -0.04 -5.36 15.00
CA SER A 200 -1.41 -5.44 14.50
C SER A 200 -1.49 -4.66 13.17
N PRO A 201 -2.10 -5.25 12.12
CA PRO A 201 -2.51 -4.53 10.93
C PRO A 201 -3.19 -3.24 11.34
N LYS A 202 -2.80 -2.12 10.74
CA LYS A 202 -3.40 -0.82 11.05
C LYS A 202 -3.85 -0.16 9.76
N PRO A 203 -5.18 0.00 9.54
CA PRO A 203 -5.69 0.64 8.34
C PRO A 203 -5.16 2.07 8.25
N TYR A 204 -5.00 2.54 7.01
CA TYR A 204 -4.63 3.92 6.74
C TYR A 204 -5.22 4.38 5.40
N ASN A 205 -5.60 5.64 5.34
CA ASN A 205 -6.21 6.24 4.14
C ASN A 205 -5.16 6.89 3.24
N PHE A 206 -5.43 6.91 1.94
CA PHE A 206 -4.73 7.79 1.02
C PHE A 206 -5.30 9.21 1.10
N LEU A 207 -4.42 10.19 0.97
CA LEU A 207 -4.83 11.58 0.77
C LEU A 207 -5.30 11.75 -0.68
N PRO A 208 -6.45 12.42 -0.92
CA PRO A 208 -6.97 12.64 -2.26
C PRO A 208 -5.96 13.34 -3.17
N TYR A 209 -5.95 12.94 -4.45
CA TYR A 209 -5.20 13.63 -5.49
C TYR A 209 -6.15 14.36 -6.42
N GLU A 210 -6.06 15.70 -6.41
CA GLU A 210 -6.87 16.58 -7.25
C GLU A 210 -6.02 17.17 -8.38
N PHE A 211 -6.57 17.14 -9.60
CA PHE A 211 -5.93 17.71 -10.78
C PHE A 211 -7.00 18.07 -11.82
N SER A 212 -6.62 18.78 -12.89
CA SER A 212 -7.55 19.14 -13.95
C SER A 212 -6.88 19.15 -15.32
N ILE A 213 -7.68 19.00 -16.36
CA ILE A 213 -7.27 19.18 -17.75
C ILE A 213 -8.23 20.15 -18.43
N THR A 214 -7.72 20.89 -19.42
CA THR A 214 -8.53 21.78 -20.26
C THR A 214 -8.32 21.42 -21.72
N TYR A 215 -9.42 21.36 -22.48
CA TYR A 215 -9.43 21.01 -23.91
C TYR A 215 -10.49 21.83 -24.64
N LYS A 216 -10.40 21.87 -25.98
CA LYS A 216 -11.40 22.54 -26.83
C LYS A 216 -12.77 21.88 -26.63
N ASN A 217 -13.84 22.67 -26.51
CA ASN A 217 -15.19 22.11 -26.40
C ASN A 217 -15.53 21.30 -27.66
N PRO A 218 -15.76 19.97 -27.57
CA PRO A 218 -16.07 19.13 -28.71
C PRO A 218 -17.56 19.17 -29.13
N GLY A 219 -18.39 19.94 -28.43
CA GLY A 219 -19.82 20.10 -28.71
C GLY A 219 -20.75 19.76 -27.53
N TYR A 220 -20.26 19.84 -26.30
CA TYR A 220 -21.08 19.74 -25.07
C TYR A 220 -21.73 21.07 -24.71
#